data_AF-A0A4R4V9G9-F1
#
_entry.id   AF-A0A4R4V9G9-F1
#
_cell.length_a   1.000
_cell.length_b   1.000
_cell.length_c   1.000
_cell.angle_alpha   90.00
_cell.angle_beta   90.00
_cell.angle_gamma   90.00
#
_symmetry.space_group_name_H-M   'P 1'
#
loop_
_entity.id
_entity.type
_entity.pdbx_description
1 polymer ?
#
loop_
_entity_poly.entity_id
_entity_poly.type
_entity_poly.pdbx_seq_one_letter_code
_entity_poly.pdbx_strand_id
1 'polypeptide(L)' 'MSPTHLEHGQPVTVLVRPRLTRKDLPASRFPFVRTNPYPVRNVLIERADGSRVVRPWRGLVPTKEAP' A
#
# COMPACT_ATOMS: atom_id res chain seq x y z
N MET A 1 -6.81 -14.21 -6.95
CA MET A 1 -7.64 -13.61 -5.88
C MET A 1 -6.94 -12.38 -5.35
N SER A 2 -7.60 -11.23 -5.38
CA SER A 2 -7.10 -10.01 -4.75
C SER A 2 -7.23 -10.16 -3.23
N PRO A 3 -6.17 -9.94 -2.44
CA PRO A 3 -6.22 -10.20 -1.01
C PRO A 3 -7.07 -9.15 -0.27
N THR A 4 -7.95 -9.62 0.60
CA THR A 4 -8.83 -8.79 1.44
C THR A 4 -8.08 -8.28 2.66
N HIS A 5 -8.27 -7.00 2.97
CA HIS A 5 -7.67 -6.30 4.10
C HIS A 5 -8.72 -5.49 4.85
N LEU A 6 -8.36 -5.02 6.04
CA LEU A 6 -9.15 -4.09 6.82
C LEU A 6 -8.53 -2.68 6.80
N GLU A 7 -9.31 -1.68 6.42
CA GLU A 7 -9.05 -0.25 6.57
C GLU A 7 -9.92 0.27 7.73
N HIS A 8 -9.33 0.58 8.88
CA HIS A 8 -10.08 1.05 10.07
C HIS A 8 -11.26 0.14 10.48
N GLY A 9 -11.11 -1.18 10.32
CA GLY A 9 -12.15 -2.17 10.60
C GLY A 9 -13.14 -2.42 9.47
N GLN A 10 -13.04 -1.69 8.35
CA GLN A 10 -13.85 -1.89 7.15
C GLN A 10 -13.12 -2.78 6.14
N PRO A 11 -13.80 -3.77 5.53
CA PRO A 11 -13.19 -4.63 4.51
C PRO A 11 -12.90 -3.84 3.23
N VAL A 12 -11.68 -4.01 2.72
CA VAL A 12 -11.20 -3.43 1.46
C VAL A 12 -10.43 -4.47 0.67
N THR A 13 -10.56 -4.42 -0.65
CA THR A 13 -9.84 -5.29 -1.56
C THR A 13 -8.64 -4.56 -2.12
N VAL A 14 -7.43 -5.13 -1.98
CA VAL A 14 -6.23 -4.54 -2.57
C VAL A 14 -6.13 -4.99 -4.02
N LEU A 15 -6.35 -4.07 -4.95
CA LEU A 15 -6.30 -4.34 -6.39
C LEU A 15 -4.87 -4.28 -6.93
N VAL A 16 -4.09 -3.29 -6.49
CA VAL A 16 -2.71 -3.09 -6.95
C VAL A 16 -1.80 -2.86 -5.77
N ARG A 17 -0.73 -3.67 -5.71
CA ARG A 17 0.36 -3.52 -4.76
C ARG A 17 1.68 -3.41 -5.52
N PRO A 18 2.24 -2.21 -5.70
CA PRO A 18 3.50 -2.05 -6.38
C PRO A 18 4.63 -2.65 -5.55
N ARG A 19 5.43 -3.52 -6.17
CA ARG A 19 6.59 -4.18 -5.55
C ARG A 19 7.81 -3.26 -5.62
N LEU A 20 7.73 -2.09 -4.99
CA LEU A 20 8.84 -1.14 -4.95
C LEU A 20 9.94 -1.65 -4.01
N THR A 21 11.14 -1.77 -4.55
CA THR A 21 12.38 -2.05 -3.83
C THR A 21 13.16 -0.75 -3.58
N ARG A 22 14.17 -0.81 -2.70
CA ARG A 22 15.06 0.34 -2.45
C ARG A 22 15.79 0.81 -3.71
N LYS A 23 16.03 -0.10 -4.67
CA LYS A 23 16.73 0.21 -5.93
C LYS A 23 15.87 1.02 -6.91
N ASP A 24 14.55 0.94 -6.78
CA ASP A 24 13.60 1.66 -7.65
C ASP A 24 13.38 3.12 -7.21
N LEU A 25 14.02 3.54 -6.11
CA LEU A 25 13.94 4.90 -5.62
C LEU A 25 14.71 5.85 -6.55
N PRO A 26 14.17 7.05 -6.83
CA PRO A 26 14.94 8.06 -7.54
C PRO A 26 16.19 8.44 -6.76
N ALA A 27 17.26 8.77 -7.49
CA ALA A 27 18.49 9.29 -6.88
C ALA A 27 18.16 10.47 -5.95
N SER A 28 18.86 10.57 -4.82
CA SER A 28 18.70 11.73 -3.94
C SER A 28 19.18 12.97 -4.68
N ARG A 29 18.29 13.95 -4.88
CA ARG A 29 18.65 15.24 -5.51
C ARG A 29 19.29 16.22 -4.53
N PHE A 30 19.17 15.95 -3.24
CA PHE A 30 19.65 16.83 -2.17
C PHE A 30 20.70 16.12 -1.32
N PRO A 31 21.65 16.86 -0.72
CA PRO A 31 22.70 16.30 0.13
C PRO A 31 22.17 15.78 1.47
N PHE A 32 20.86 15.86 1.72
CA PHE A 32 20.25 15.35 2.94
C PHE A 32 20.01 13.84 2.86
N VAL A 33 20.32 13.16 3.95
CA VAL A 33 19.97 11.75 4.14
C VAL A 33 18.45 11.63 4.16
N ARG A 34 17.90 10.70 3.36
CA ARG A 34 16.46 10.40 3.38
C ARG A 34 16.04 10.00 4.79
N THR A 35 15.00 10.64 5.32
CA THR A 35 14.41 10.28 6.62
C THR A 35 13.85 8.85 6.64
N ASN A 36 13.40 8.35 5.49
CA ASN A 36 12.98 6.95 5.32
C ASN A 36 13.72 6.31 4.12
N PRO A 37 14.53 5.26 4.34
CA PRO A 37 15.27 4.60 3.27
C PRO A 37 14.39 3.71 2.38
N TYR A 38 13.12 3.50 2.74
CA TYR A 38 12.18 2.66 2.00
C TYR A 38 11.24 3.48 1.11
N PRO A 39 10.83 2.93 -0.06
CA PRO A 39 9.83 3.57 -0.90
C PRO A 39 8.47 3.65 -0.21
N VAL A 40 7.75 4.73 -0.50
CA VAL A 40 6.32 4.84 -0.18
C VAL A 40 5.58 3.72 -0.89
N ARG A 41 4.95 2.84 -0.10
CA ARG A 41 4.16 1.73 -0.61
C ARG A 41 2.71 2.18 -0.69
N ASN A 42 2.35 2.88 -1.76
CA ASN A 42 0.96 3.19 -2.03
C ASN A 42 0.29 2.00 -2.70
N VAL A 43 -0.97 1.75 -2.37
CA VAL A 43 -1.78 0.68 -2.95
C VAL A 43 -3.09 1.24 -3.45
N LEU A 44 -3.62 0.63 -4.52
CA LEU A 44 -4.98 0.85 -4.96
C LEU A 44 -5.89 -0.12 -4.22
N ILE A 45 -6.87 0.42 -3.50
CA ILE A 45 -7.91 -0.36 -2.84
C ILE A 45 -9.26 -0.09 -3.49
N GLU A 46 -10.13 -1.08 -3.39
CA GLU A 46 -11.55 -1.00 -3.68
C GLU A 46 -12.33 -1.25 -2.39
N ARG A 47 -13.30 -0.39 -2.10
CA ARG A 47 -14.20 -0.51 -0.95
C ARG A 47 -15.46 -1.27 -1.33
N ALA A 48 -16.25 -1.66 -0.33
CA ALA A 48 -17.50 -2.40 -0.54
C ALA A 48 -18.55 -1.65 -1.40
N ASP A 49 -18.48 -0.32 -1.45
CA ASP A 49 -19.33 0.54 -2.29
C ASP A 49 -18.84 0.63 -3.75
N GLY A 50 -17.75 -0.06 -4.11
CA GLY A 50 -17.13 -0.02 -5.44
C GLY A 50 -16.23 1.20 -5.67
N SER A 51 -16.07 2.09 -4.67
CA SER A 51 -15.16 3.23 -4.78
C SER A 51 -13.70 2.79 -4.75
N ARG A 52 -12.85 3.50 -5.49
CA ARG A 52 -11.43 3.19 -5.64
C ARG A 52 -10.56 4.33 -5.16
N VAL A 53 -9.58 4.01 -4.31
CA VAL A 53 -8.70 5.00 -3.69
C VAL A 53 -7.26 4.51 -3.71
N VAL A 54 -6.34 5.41 -4.04
CA VAL A 54 -4.90 5.18 -3.86
C VAL A 54 -4.49 5.74 -2.50
N ARG A 55 -3.95 4.89 -1.62
CA ARG A 55 -3.48 5.31 -0.29
C ARG A 55 -2.20 4.58 0.14
N PRO A 56 -1.49 5.06 1.17
CA PRO A 56 -0.40 4.31 1.76
C PRO A 56 -0.89 2.96 2.32
N TRP A 57 -0.07 1.92 2.15
CA TRP A 57 -0.25 0.58 2.73
C TRP A 57 -0.35 0.58 4.26
N ARG A 58 0.19 1.63 4.88
CA ARG A 58 0.18 1.80 6.33
C ARG A 58 -1.25 1.71 6.87
N GLY A 59 -1.46 0.86 7.86
CA GLY A 59 -2.75 0.70 8.55
C GLY A 59 -3.69 -0.32 7.90
N LEU A 60 -3.31 -0.94 6.78
CA LEU A 60 -4.05 -2.07 6.22
C LEU A 60 -3.64 -3.36 6.93
N VAL A 61 -4.62 -4.03 7.53
CA VAL A 61 -4.40 -5.30 8.24
C VAL A 61 -4.92 -6.44 7.35
N PRO A 62 -4.13 -7.49 7.07
CA PRO A 62 -4.63 -8.62 6.32
C PRO A 62 -5.78 -9.29 7.09
N THR A 63 -6.90 -9.52 6.41
CA THR A 63 -7.97 -10.33 6.99
C THR A 63 -7.46 -11.77 7.02
N LYS A 64 -7.47 -12.42 8.20
CA LYS A 64 -7.05 -13.81 8.38
C LYS A 64 -8.01 -14.84 7.76
N GLU A 65 -8.99 -14.40 6.98
CA GLU A 65 -9.76 -15.28 6.11
C GLU A 65 -8.81 -15.78 5.01
N ALA A 66 -8.11 -16.85 5.37
CA ALA A 66 -7.49 -17.74 4.43
C ALA A 66 -8.57 -18.29 3.48
N PRO A 67 -8.22 -18.54 2.20
CA PRO A 67 -9.08 -19.32 1.31
C PRO A 67 -9.35 -20.72 1.87
#